data_AF-A0A3S9USX3-F1
#
_entry.id   AF-A0A3S9USX3-F1
#
_cell.length_a   1.000
_cell.length_b   1.000
_cell.length_c   1.000
_cell.angle_alpha   90.00
_cell.angle_beta   90.00
_cell.angle_gamma   90.00
#
_symmetry.space_group_name_H-M   'P 1'
#
loop_
_entity.id
_entity.type
_entity.pdbx_description
1 polymer ?
#
loop_
_entity_poly.entity_id
_entity_poly.type
_entity_poly.pdbx_seq_one_letter_code
_entity_poly.pdbx_strand_id
1 'polypeptide(L)'
;MTIQQQAALQSMIEWLEHENELGRKPSKIEIAGEFDLHDMHYYIFKYKKSMLGKWLLGVCGGYEESSDTEHCGHIFSEMQPYNPATAEQEAIAMVEMIREYWMKQAAAIEAEQSENEDTEEEEGASGIFNGFVLLNTHECDLEQIKTTLQQDWGIVCPPADEEDASSAENEGTLVFEADGFTLALSFVDAPIPDGEAEHFAQANYLWKEAAQVTSTHVSQIILAVFTRSGSSLDSAKLFTKLAASCLKLPNAIGIYTAGTVFQPEMYIEMTEIMKEENILPLLNLVHFGLVGTETGSGAYTYGLRAFGKDEIEIIDSQAIPSELRDFLINITDYVLEYNVTLRDGETIGFSEEQKLPITRSEGVYVDGDSVKIKF
;
A
#
# COMPACT_ATOMS: atom_id res chain seq x y z
N MET A 1 5.22 -26.04 29.54
CA MET A 1 4.51 -25.29 28.50
C MET A 1 5.18 -25.61 27.18
N THR A 2 4.39 -25.87 26.14
CA THR A 2 4.88 -25.97 24.76
C THR A 2 5.33 -24.59 24.26
N ILE A 3 6.01 -24.53 23.13
CA ILE A 3 6.42 -23.27 22.49
C ILE A 3 5.17 -22.44 22.12
N GLN A 4 4.15 -23.08 21.55
CA GLN A 4 2.88 -22.45 21.23
C GLN A 4 2.13 -21.93 22.48
N GLN A 5 2.14 -22.67 23.60
CA GLN A 5 1.58 -22.17 24.88
C GLN A 5 2.32 -20.95 25.42
N GLN A 6 3.64 -20.85 25.20
CA GLN A 6 4.41 -19.67 25.57
C GLN A 6 4.09 -18.47 24.68
N ALA A 7 3.96 -18.69 23.36
CA ALA A 7 3.54 -17.68 22.40
C ALA A 7 2.14 -17.16 22.75
N ALA A 8 1.15 -18.04 22.92
CA ALA A 8 -0.21 -17.65 23.28
C ALA A 8 -0.29 -16.88 24.61
N LEU A 9 0.51 -17.27 25.61
CA LEU A 9 0.58 -16.55 26.87
C LEU A 9 1.16 -15.14 26.69
N GLN A 10 2.20 -15.01 25.87
CA GLN A 10 2.84 -13.73 25.60
C GLN A 10 1.88 -12.80 24.82
N SER A 11 1.23 -13.31 23.76
CA SER A 11 0.25 -12.58 22.98
C SER A 11 -0.93 -12.11 23.85
N MET A 12 -1.43 -12.95 24.75
CA MET A 12 -2.50 -12.56 25.68
C MET A 12 -2.05 -11.49 26.67
N ILE A 13 -0.79 -11.51 27.14
CA ILE A 13 -0.25 -10.48 28.02
C ILE A 13 -0.13 -9.15 27.29
N GLU A 14 0.41 -9.16 26.07
CA GLU A 14 0.57 -7.97 25.23
C GLU A 14 -0.78 -7.33 24.90
N TRP A 15 -1.76 -8.15 24.49
CA TRP A 15 -3.13 -7.69 24.24
C TRP A 15 -3.75 -7.07 25.49
N LEU A 16 -3.64 -7.71 26.66
CA LEU A 16 -4.16 -7.17 27.91
C LEU A 16 -3.43 -5.91 28.38
N GLU A 17 -2.14 -5.77 28.07
CA GLU A 17 -1.33 -4.61 28.45
C GLU A 17 -1.69 -3.35 27.66
N HIS A 18 -2.30 -3.50 26.49
CA HIS A 18 -2.78 -2.40 25.67
C HIS A 18 -3.69 -1.43 26.44
N GLU A 19 -3.59 -0.14 26.15
CA GLU A 19 -4.29 0.94 26.89
C GLU A 19 -5.82 0.84 26.82
N ASN A 20 -6.33 0.30 25.72
CA ASN A 20 -7.77 0.06 25.53
C ASN A 20 -8.29 -1.15 26.33
N GLU A 21 -7.42 -1.96 26.94
CA GLU A 21 -7.77 -3.17 27.70
C GLU A 21 -7.56 -3.01 29.21
N LEU A 22 -6.38 -3.39 29.73
CA LEU A 22 -6.00 -3.11 31.13
C LEU A 22 -5.07 -1.91 31.27
N GLY A 23 -4.38 -1.51 30.19
CA GLY A 23 -3.33 -0.49 30.19
C GLY A 23 -2.10 -0.85 31.03
N ARG A 24 -1.94 -2.14 31.38
CA ARG A 24 -0.83 -2.71 32.14
C ARG A 24 -0.90 -4.23 32.13
N LYS A 25 0.24 -4.89 32.39
CA LYS A 25 0.26 -6.35 32.57
C LYS A 25 -0.73 -6.83 33.64
N PRO A 26 -1.42 -7.95 33.41
CA PRO A 26 -2.26 -8.56 34.44
C PRO A 26 -1.40 -8.94 35.66
N SER A 27 -1.93 -8.73 36.85
CA SER A 27 -1.24 -9.10 38.10
C SER A 27 -0.99 -10.60 38.25
N LYS A 28 -1.81 -11.42 37.57
CA LYS A 28 -1.64 -12.86 37.46
C LYS A 28 -2.36 -13.34 36.20
N ILE A 29 -1.78 -14.29 35.48
CA ILE A 29 -2.37 -14.94 34.31
C ILE A 29 -1.93 -16.41 34.26
N GLU A 30 -2.85 -17.30 33.92
CA GLU A 30 -2.61 -18.74 33.82
C GLU A 30 -3.44 -19.32 32.66
N ILE A 31 -2.87 -20.29 31.94
CA ILE A 31 -3.65 -21.15 31.04
C ILE A 31 -4.59 -22.01 31.89
N ALA A 32 -5.86 -22.00 31.56
CA ALA A 32 -6.94 -22.65 32.29
C ALA A 32 -7.55 -23.83 31.53
N GLY A 33 -7.35 -23.90 30.21
CA GLY A 33 -7.81 -24.97 29.33
C GLY A 33 -7.40 -24.69 27.89
N GLU A 34 -7.76 -25.60 27.00
CA GLU A 34 -7.53 -25.51 25.56
C GLU A 34 -8.68 -26.24 24.84
N PHE A 35 -8.95 -25.85 23.60
CA PHE A 35 -10.00 -26.46 22.77
C PHE A 35 -9.72 -26.24 21.29
N ASP A 36 -10.34 -27.06 20.44
CA ASP A 36 -10.29 -26.93 18.99
C ASP A 36 -11.64 -26.45 18.45
N LEU A 37 -11.62 -25.50 17.52
CA LEU A 37 -12.82 -24.95 16.90
C LEU A 37 -12.51 -24.48 15.46
N HIS A 38 -13.32 -24.86 14.49
CA HIS A 38 -13.11 -24.56 13.05
C HIS A 38 -11.69 -24.92 12.58
N ASP A 39 -11.24 -26.13 12.93
CA ASP A 39 -9.92 -26.68 12.57
C ASP A 39 -8.72 -25.86 13.09
N MET A 40 -8.95 -24.97 14.05
CA MET A 40 -7.92 -24.18 14.72
C MET A 40 -7.86 -24.50 16.22
N HIS A 41 -6.67 -24.36 16.79
CA HIS A 41 -6.40 -24.57 18.21
C HIS A 41 -6.46 -23.27 19.02
N TYR A 42 -6.99 -23.35 20.25
CA TYR A 42 -7.20 -22.21 21.15
C TYR A 42 -6.82 -22.52 22.59
N TYR A 43 -6.32 -21.50 23.28
CA TYR A 43 -6.04 -21.52 24.71
C TYR A 43 -6.98 -20.61 25.49
N ILE A 44 -7.50 -21.15 26.59
CA ILE A 44 -8.31 -20.42 27.56
C ILE A 44 -7.38 -19.87 28.64
N PHE A 45 -7.46 -18.57 28.88
CA PHE A 45 -6.74 -17.89 29.94
C PHE A 45 -7.69 -17.51 31.07
N LYS A 46 -7.18 -17.61 32.30
CA LYS A 46 -7.73 -16.88 33.43
C LYS A 46 -6.70 -15.87 33.91
N TYR A 47 -7.11 -14.63 34.15
CA TYR A 47 -6.21 -13.58 34.61
C TYR A 47 -6.84 -12.66 35.66
N LYS A 48 -6.03 -11.85 36.33
CA LYS A 48 -6.45 -10.89 37.36
C LYS A 48 -5.94 -9.49 37.05
N LYS A 49 -6.84 -8.50 37.07
CA LYS A 49 -6.47 -7.07 36.96
C LYS A 49 -5.65 -6.55 38.14
N SER A 50 -5.85 -7.14 39.32
CA SER A 50 -5.13 -6.82 40.57
C SER A 50 -5.06 -8.07 41.47
N MET A 51 -4.11 -8.09 42.40
CA MET A 51 -3.83 -9.27 43.25
C MET A 51 -5.09 -9.77 44.01
N LEU A 52 -5.93 -8.85 44.47
CA LEU A 52 -7.17 -9.12 45.20
C LEU A 52 -8.42 -9.21 44.29
N GLY A 53 -8.27 -9.00 42.98
CA GLY A 53 -9.34 -9.03 42.01
C GLY A 53 -9.86 -10.44 41.71
N LYS A 54 -11.03 -10.50 41.08
CA LYS A 54 -11.63 -11.73 40.55
C LYS A 54 -10.79 -12.23 39.37
N TRP A 55 -10.84 -13.55 39.15
CA TRP A 55 -10.35 -14.14 37.91
C TRP A 55 -11.30 -13.79 36.78
N LEU A 56 -10.74 -13.39 35.64
CA LEU A 56 -11.45 -13.04 34.43
C LEU A 56 -11.05 -14.00 33.32
N LEU A 57 -11.97 -14.27 32.40
CA LEU A 57 -11.80 -15.19 31.27
C LEU A 57 -11.20 -14.45 30.08
N GLY A 58 -10.23 -15.05 29.41
CA GLY A 58 -9.75 -14.61 28.10
C GLY A 58 -9.49 -15.80 27.19
N VAL A 59 -9.43 -15.56 25.89
CA VAL A 59 -9.14 -16.57 24.87
C VAL A 59 -8.06 -16.03 23.93
N CYS A 60 -7.13 -16.90 23.54
CA CYS A 60 -6.13 -16.62 22.52
C CYS A 60 -5.95 -17.87 21.68
N GLY A 61 -6.07 -17.75 20.36
CA GLY A 61 -5.91 -18.88 19.46
C GLY A 61 -6.08 -18.51 18.00
N GLY A 62 -6.39 -19.52 17.19
CA GLY A 62 -6.32 -19.43 15.74
C GLY A 62 -5.01 -20.00 15.18
N TYR A 63 -4.51 -21.08 15.78
CA TYR A 63 -3.33 -21.80 15.31
C TYR A 63 -3.76 -23.01 14.47
N GLU A 64 -3.14 -23.23 13.30
CA GLU A 64 -3.50 -24.33 12.39
C GLU A 64 -2.70 -25.59 12.74
N GLU A 65 -1.44 -25.44 13.11
CA GLU A 65 -0.56 -26.54 13.51
C GLU A 65 0.00 -26.36 14.92
N SER A 66 0.29 -27.47 15.60
CA SER A 66 0.85 -27.46 16.97
C SER A 66 2.24 -26.81 17.10
N SER A 67 2.94 -26.62 15.98
CA SER A 67 4.24 -25.94 15.90
C SER A 67 4.12 -24.42 15.75
N ASP A 68 2.94 -23.90 15.42
CA ASP A 68 2.76 -22.50 15.10
C ASP A 68 2.94 -21.61 16.34
N THR A 69 3.55 -20.46 16.14
CA THR A 69 3.67 -19.41 17.17
C THR A 69 2.87 -18.17 16.83
N GLU A 70 2.42 -18.05 15.57
CA GLU A 70 1.57 -16.98 15.06
C GLU A 70 0.13 -17.52 14.94
N HIS A 71 -0.85 -16.67 15.20
CA HIS A 71 -2.27 -17.03 15.15
C HIS A 71 -3.06 -15.97 14.40
N CYS A 72 -4.23 -16.33 13.84
CA CYS A 72 -5.07 -15.45 13.01
C CYS A 72 -5.82 -14.33 13.79
N GLY A 73 -5.22 -13.77 14.84
CA GLY A 73 -5.77 -12.61 15.54
C GLY A 73 -6.93 -12.87 16.53
N HIS A 74 -7.26 -14.12 16.85
CA HIS A 74 -8.32 -14.43 17.83
C HIS A 74 -7.84 -14.30 19.28
N ILE A 75 -7.48 -13.09 19.72
CA ILE A 75 -7.20 -12.76 21.13
C ILE A 75 -8.29 -11.83 21.66
N PHE A 76 -8.94 -12.22 22.76
CA PHE A 76 -10.02 -11.41 23.30
C PHE A 76 -10.37 -11.71 24.76
N SER A 77 -10.93 -10.70 25.42
CA SER A 77 -11.65 -10.85 26.69
C SER A 77 -12.70 -9.76 26.87
N GLU A 78 -13.94 -10.17 27.18
CA GLU A 78 -14.99 -9.25 27.66
C GLU A 78 -14.82 -8.81 29.12
N MET A 79 -13.69 -9.16 29.76
CA MET A 79 -13.44 -8.91 31.17
C MET A 79 -14.49 -9.56 32.10
N GLN A 80 -15.15 -10.62 31.62
CA GLN A 80 -16.15 -11.38 32.36
C GLN A 80 -15.51 -12.30 33.40
N PRO A 81 -16.17 -12.60 34.54
CA PRO A 81 -15.63 -13.48 35.56
C PRO A 81 -15.37 -14.90 35.04
N TYR A 82 -14.18 -15.44 35.30
CA TYR A 82 -13.85 -16.82 34.98
C TYR A 82 -14.66 -17.80 35.84
N ASN A 83 -15.37 -18.72 35.20
CA ASN A 83 -16.04 -19.84 35.84
C ASN A 83 -15.59 -21.17 35.21
N PRO A 84 -14.94 -22.09 35.96
CA PRO A 84 -14.41 -23.32 35.39
C PRO A 84 -15.48 -24.25 34.81
N ALA A 85 -16.75 -24.13 35.23
CA ALA A 85 -17.83 -24.97 34.70
C ALA A 85 -18.33 -24.52 33.32
N THR A 86 -18.07 -23.26 32.93
CA THR A 86 -18.60 -22.65 31.69
C THR A 86 -17.50 -22.03 30.82
N ALA A 87 -16.26 -21.97 31.28
CA ALA A 87 -15.16 -21.26 30.62
C ALA A 87 -14.93 -21.68 29.16
N GLU A 88 -15.02 -22.96 28.84
CA GLU A 88 -14.87 -23.44 27.45
C GLU A 88 -16.03 -22.98 26.56
N GLN A 89 -17.27 -23.11 27.03
CA GLN A 89 -18.45 -22.65 26.31
C GLN A 89 -18.44 -21.12 26.11
N GLU A 90 -18.06 -20.36 27.13
CA GLU A 90 -17.93 -18.90 27.08
C GLU A 90 -16.78 -18.46 26.16
N ALA A 91 -15.66 -19.20 26.14
CA ALA A 91 -14.55 -18.93 25.21
C ALA A 91 -14.94 -19.21 23.75
N ILE A 92 -15.62 -20.32 23.48
CA ILE A 92 -16.18 -20.63 22.14
C ILE A 92 -17.11 -19.51 21.68
N ALA A 93 -18.01 -19.04 22.55
CA ALA A 93 -18.92 -17.95 22.20
C ALA A 93 -18.20 -16.64 21.85
N MET A 94 -17.09 -16.31 22.54
CA MET A 94 -16.26 -15.16 22.19
C MET A 94 -15.58 -15.33 20.83
N VAL A 95 -15.06 -16.53 20.52
CA VAL A 95 -14.44 -16.82 19.22
C VAL A 95 -15.46 -16.73 18.08
N GLU A 96 -16.66 -17.31 18.25
CA GLU A 96 -17.73 -17.21 17.25
C GLU A 96 -18.18 -15.77 17.03
N MET A 97 -18.27 -14.94 18.08
CA MET A 97 -18.61 -13.52 17.94
C MET A 97 -17.58 -12.76 17.10
N ILE A 98 -16.29 -12.97 17.37
CA ILE A 98 -15.19 -12.34 16.61
C ILE A 98 -15.22 -12.81 15.16
N ARG A 99 -15.41 -14.11 14.94
CA ARG A 99 -15.52 -14.69 13.61
C ARG A 99 -16.74 -14.16 12.84
N GLU A 100 -17.90 -14.08 13.47
CA GLU A 100 -19.11 -13.49 12.88
C GLU A 100 -18.92 -12.00 12.55
N TYR A 101 -18.24 -11.25 13.41
CA TYR A 101 -17.86 -9.86 13.14
C TYR A 101 -16.99 -9.77 11.88
N TRP A 102 -15.92 -10.57 11.80
CA TRP A 102 -15.04 -10.60 10.63
C TRP A 102 -15.74 -11.11 9.36
N MET A 103 -16.61 -12.11 9.46
CA MET A 103 -17.40 -12.60 8.32
C MET A 103 -18.40 -11.55 7.84
N LYS A 104 -19.04 -10.81 8.75
CA LYS A 104 -19.93 -9.69 8.37
C LYS A 104 -19.15 -8.54 7.75
N GLN A 105 -17.96 -8.23 8.27
CA GLN A 105 -17.10 -7.20 7.70
C GLN A 105 -16.59 -7.61 6.32
N ALA A 106 -16.16 -8.86 6.14
CA ALA A 106 -15.77 -9.42 4.84
C ALA A 106 -16.95 -9.45 3.86
N ALA A 107 -18.14 -9.89 4.29
CA ALA A 107 -19.33 -9.89 3.46
C ALA A 107 -19.83 -8.47 3.13
N ALA A 108 -19.65 -7.50 4.03
CA ALA A 108 -19.93 -6.09 3.74
C ALA A 108 -18.94 -5.52 2.72
N ILE A 109 -17.66 -5.87 2.82
CA ILE A 109 -16.64 -5.53 1.81
C ILE A 109 -16.97 -6.18 0.46
N GLU A 110 -17.37 -7.45 0.42
CA GLU A 110 -17.78 -8.16 -0.80
C GLU A 110 -19.11 -7.60 -1.37
N ALA A 111 -20.05 -7.20 -0.52
CA ALA A 111 -21.30 -6.55 -0.93
C ALA A 111 -21.05 -5.15 -1.48
N GLU A 112 -20.19 -4.35 -0.83
CA GLU A 112 -19.73 -3.06 -1.33
C GLU A 112 -18.94 -3.21 -2.64
N GLN A 113 -18.18 -4.29 -2.82
CA GLN A 113 -17.49 -4.61 -4.08
C GLN A 113 -18.44 -5.04 -5.21
N SER A 114 -19.59 -5.64 -4.89
CA SER A 114 -20.56 -6.13 -5.90
C SER A 114 -21.68 -5.13 -6.21
N GLU A 115 -21.99 -4.18 -5.33
CA GLU A 115 -22.92 -3.07 -5.60
C GLU A 115 -22.26 -1.90 -6.37
N ASN A 116 -20.93 -1.82 -6.39
CA ASN A 116 -20.16 -0.76 -7.06
C ASN A 116 -19.82 -1.01 -8.55
N GLU A 117 -20.34 -2.07 -9.18
CA GLU A 117 -20.15 -2.27 -10.64
C GLU A 117 -21.05 -1.37 -11.52
N ASP A 118 -22.10 -0.73 -10.97
CA ASP A 118 -23.13 -0.07 -11.80
C ASP A 118 -23.34 1.45 -11.60
N THR A 119 -22.69 2.14 -10.65
CA THR A 119 -22.88 3.60 -10.53
C THR A 119 -21.71 4.38 -9.91
N GLU A 120 -21.21 5.33 -10.72
CA GLU A 120 -20.56 6.61 -10.37
C GLU A 120 -19.04 6.65 -10.14
N GLU A 121 -18.40 7.42 -11.01
CA GLU A 121 -17.00 7.84 -11.05
C GLU A 121 -16.64 8.72 -9.83
N GLU A 122 -15.36 8.62 -9.41
CA GLU A 122 -14.69 9.41 -8.36
C GLU A 122 -14.90 8.99 -6.89
N GLU A 123 -14.32 7.84 -6.49
CA GLU A 123 -13.42 7.71 -5.32
C GLU A 123 -12.85 6.29 -5.24
N GLY A 124 -11.54 6.13 -5.45
CA GLY A 124 -10.79 4.91 -5.08
C GLY A 124 -10.27 4.02 -6.21
N ALA A 125 -9.45 4.56 -7.12
CA ALA A 125 -8.65 3.79 -8.10
C ALA A 125 -7.50 2.97 -7.46
N SER A 126 -7.74 2.34 -6.31
CA SER A 126 -6.71 1.54 -5.63
C SER A 126 -6.35 0.34 -6.50
N GLY A 127 -5.07 0.14 -6.77
CA GLY A 127 -4.59 -0.96 -7.60
C GLY A 127 -4.61 -0.69 -9.11
N ILE A 128 -4.84 0.56 -9.54
CA ILE A 128 -4.62 1.01 -10.92
C ILE A 128 -3.40 1.92 -10.94
N PHE A 129 -2.36 1.49 -11.66
CA PHE A 129 -1.15 2.28 -11.86
C PHE A 129 -1.08 2.70 -13.32
N ASN A 130 -0.94 3.99 -13.58
CA ASN A 130 -0.88 4.51 -14.94
C ASN A 130 0.15 5.63 -15.09
N GLY A 131 0.53 5.89 -16.34
CA GLY A 131 1.45 6.96 -16.68
C GLY A 131 1.71 7.02 -18.18
N PHE A 132 2.49 8.01 -18.57
CA PHE A 132 2.76 8.32 -19.97
C PHE A 132 4.25 8.39 -20.22
N VAL A 133 4.79 7.49 -21.02
CA VAL A 133 6.18 7.60 -21.48
C VAL A 133 6.22 8.59 -22.63
N LEU A 134 7.06 9.61 -22.49
CA LEU A 134 7.16 10.72 -23.41
C LEU A 134 8.22 10.42 -24.46
N LEU A 135 7.87 10.57 -25.75
CA LEU A 135 8.77 10.28 -26.86
C LEU A 135 9.05 11.54 -27.69
N ASN A 136 10.31 11.74 -28.11
CA ASN A 136 10.72 12.88 -28.94
C ASN A 136 10.68 12.61 -30.46
N THR A 137 10.09 11.50 -30.88
CA THR A 137 9.81 11.17 -32.29
C THR A 137 8.39 10.63 -32.46
N HIS A 138 7.93 10.41 -33.69
CA HIS A 138 6.59 9.89 -34.03
C HIS A 138 6.56 8.36 -34.16
N GLU A 139 7.54 7.66 -33.58
CA GLU A 139 7.73 6.22 -33.78
C GLU A 139 7.85 5.51 -32.43
N CYS A 140 7.27 4.30 -32.33
CA CYS A 140 7.37 3.42 -31.17
C CYS A 140 7.72 2.01 -31.63
N ASP A 141 8.83 1.47 -31.13
CA ASP A 141 9.25 0.10 -31.40
C ASP A 141 8.68 -0.85 -30.32
N LEU A 142 7.45 -1.30 -30.54
CA LEU A 142 6.77 -2.24 -29.62
C LEU A 142 7.53 -3.57 -29.47
N GLU A 143 8.22 -4.03 -30.52
CA GLU A 143 8.98 -5.28 -30.46
C GLU A 143 10.23 -5.14 -29.59
N GLN A 144 10.86 -3.95 -29.59
CA GLN A 144 11.91 -3.64 -28.63
C GLN A 144 11.36 -3.70 -27.19
N ILE A 145 10.19 -3.12 -26.91
CA ILE A 145 9.57 -3.15 -25.57
C ILE A 145 9.31 -4.60 -25.12
N LYS A 146 8.69 -5.43 -25.97
CA LYS A 146 8.44 -6.85 -25.70
C LYS A 146 9.75 -7.60 -25.43
N THR A 147 10.78 -7.35 -26.23
CA THR A 147 12.11 -7.96 -26.07
C THR A 147 12.73 -7.55 -24.74
N THR A 148 12.66 -6.27 -24.37
CA THR A 148 13.20 -5.74 -23.12
C THR A 148 12.45 -6.31 -21.91
N LEU A 149 11.11 -6.38 -21.94
CA LEU A 149 10.30 -7.01 -20.90
C LEU A 149 10.71 -8.47 -20.65
N GLN A 150 10.90 -9.23 -21.72
CA GLN A 150 11.33 -10.61 -21.64
C GLN A 150 12.75 -10.74 -21.07
N GLN A 151 13.69 -9.91 -21.55
CA GLN A 151 15.10 -10.00 -21.18
C GLN A 151 15.36 -9.56 -19.74
N ASP A 152 14.72 -8.47 -19.31
CA ASP A 152 14.97 -7.89 -17.99
C ASP A 152 14.17 -8.56 -16.88
N TRP A 153 12.96 -9.04 -17.19
CA TRP A 153 11.98 -9.44 -16.19
C TRP A 153 11.38 -10.82 -16.43
N GLY A 154 11.63 -11.45 -17.58
CA GLY A 154 11.02 -12.73 -17.96
C GLY A 154 9.53 -12.63 -18.30
N ILE A 155 9.01 -11.42 -18.51
CA ILE A 155 7.59 -11.18 -18.83
C ILE A 155 7.38 -11.40 -20.33
N VAL A 156 6.67 -12.46 -20.68
CA VAL A 156 6.37 -12.84 -22.06
C VAL A 156 5.10 -12.14 -22.51
N CYS A 157 5.19 -11.35 -23.58
CA CYS A 157 4.01 -10.85 -24.28
C CYS A 157 3.49 -11.94 -25.24
N PRO A 158 2.17 -12.18 -25.33
CA PRO A 158 1.62 -13.16 -26.25
C PRO A 158 1.97 -12.81 -27.71
N PRO A 159 2.13 -13.81 -28.60
CA PRO A 159 2.31 -13.59 -30.01
C PRO A 159 1.03 -13.02 -30.64
N ALA A 160 1.21 -12.23 -31.70
CA ALA A 160 0.13 -11.73 -32.54
C ALA A 160 -0.47 -12.90 -33.37
N ASP A 161 -1.34 -13.72 -32.78
CA ASP A 161 -1.98 -14.83 -33.51
C ASP A 161 -3.20 -14.33 -34.31
N GLU A 162 -3.21 -14.64 -35.61
CA GLU A 162 -4.15 -14.13 -36.64
C GLU A 162 -5.63 -14.60 -36.52
N GLU A 163 -6.03 -15.35 -35.48
CA GLU A 163 -7.34 -16.02 -35.43
C GLU A 163 -8.32 -15.58 -34.31
N ASP A 164 -7.90 -14.74 -33.34
CA ASP A 164 -8.79 -14.14 -32.34
C ASP A 164 -8.75 -12.61 -32.40
N ALA A 165 -9.30 -12.07 -33.50
CA ALA A 165 -9.52 -10.63 -33.72
C ALA A 165 -10.60 -10.00 -32.79
N SER A 166 -10.66 -10.44 -31.53
CA SER A 166 -11.37 -9.78 -30.42
C SER A 166 -10.44 -9.35 -29.28
N SER A 167 -9.14 -9.68 -29.29
CA SER A 167 -8.16 -9.17 -28.33
C SER A 167 -7.19 -8.17 -28.98
N ALA A 168 -7.73 -6.99 -29.29
CA ALA A 168 -7.13 -5.65 -29.28
C ALA A 168 -5.65 -5.37 -29.66
N GLU A 169 -4.91 -6.25 -30.33
CA GLU A 169 -3.68 -5.84 -31.04
C GLU A 169 -4.07 -5.09 -32.32
N ASN A 170 -4.41 -3.82 -32.17
CA ASN A 170 -4.70 -2.90 -33.26
C ASN A 170 -3.70 -1.74 -33.17
N GLU A 171 -3.09 -1.35 -34.30
CA GLU A 171 -2.39 -0.08 -34.54
C GLU A 171 -1.67 0.58 -33.33
N GLY A 172 -0.75 -0.13 -32.67
CA GLY A 172 0.06 0.44 -31.58
C GLY A 172 -0.41 0.14 -30.14
N THR A 173 -1.42 -0.71 -29.97
CA THR A 173 -1.92 -1.14 -28.65
C THR A 173 -1.50 -2.58 -28.33
N LEU A 174 -1.10 -2.83 -27.09
CA LEU A 174 -0.74 -4.13 -26.54
C LEU A 174 -1.43 -4.30 -25.18
N VAL A 175 -2.26 -5.34 -25.04
CA VAL A 175 -2.94 -5.69 -23.79
C VAL A 175 -2.74 -7.17 -23.51
N PHE A 176 -2.22 -7.52 -22.34
CA PHE A 176 -1.97 -8.90 -21.98
C PHE A 176 -2.03 -9.12 -20.46
N GLU A 177 -2.15 -10.38 -20.07
CA GLU A 177 -2.14 -10.80 -18.68
C GLU A 177 -0.76 -11.34 -18.31
N ALA A 178 -0.23 -10.93 -17.15
CA ALA A 178 0.95 -11.56 -16.54
C ALA A 178 0.73 -11.64 -15.03
N ASP A 179 1.02 -12.80 -14.43
CA ASP A 179 0.95 -13.04 -12.98
C ASP A 179 -0.37 -12.65 -12.29
N GLY A 180 -1.51 -12.68 -13.01
CA GLY A 180 -2.82 -12.31 -12.47
C GLY A 180 -3.11 -10.79 -12.51
N PHE A 181 -2.35 -10.05 -13.31
CA PHE A 181 -2.52 -8.62 -13.57
C PHE A 181 -2.74 -8.37 -15.07
N THR A 182 -3.57 -7.38 -15.40
CA THR A 182 -3.70 -6.89 -16.78
C THR A 182 -2.72 -5.76 -16.99
N LEU A 183 -1.85 -5.88 -18.00
CA LEU A 183 -0.99 -4.80 -18.47
C LEU A 183 -1.55 -4.26 -19.78
N ALA A 184 -1.59 -2.95 -19.91
CA ALA A 184 -1.97 -2.26 -21.12
C ALA A 184 -0.91 -1.22 -21.49
N LEU A 185 -0.60 -1.18 -22.78
CA LEU A 185 0.29 -0.23 -23.41
C LEU A 185 -0.37 0.26 -24.70
N SER A 186 -0.43 1.57 -24.90
CA SER A 186 -0.96 2.15 -26.14
C SER A 186 -0.06 3.28 -26.62
N PHE A 187 0.46 3.15 -27.84
CA PHE A 187 1.13 4.25 -28.52
C PHE A 187 0.11 5.26 -29.03
N VAL A 188 0.39 6.55 -28.82
CA VAL A 188 -0.37 7.68 -29.34
C VAL A 188 0.58 8.62 -30.03
N ASP A 189 0.43 8.79 -31.34
CA ASP A 189 1.21 9.72 -32.16
C ASP A 189 0.75 11.18 -32.00
N ALA A 190 0.75 11.64 -30.75
CA ALA A 190 0.47 13.02 -30.36
C ALA A 190 1.09 13.31 -28.99
N PRO A 191 1.54 14.55 -28.74
CA PRO A 191 2.00 14.94 -27.42
C PRO A 191 0.85 14.89 -26.41
N ILE A 192 1.20 14.94 -25.13
CA ILE A 192 0.22 15.16 -24.06
C ILE A 192 -0.45 16.52 -24.30
N PRO A 193 -1.80 16.58 -24.27
CA PRO A 193 -2.54 17.82 -24.50
C PRO A 193 -2.17 18.95 -23.53
N ASP A 194 -2.50 20.17 -23.94
CA ASP A 194 -2.56 21.38 -23.10
C ASP A 194 -1.27 21.79 -22.36
N GLY A 195 -0.13 21.17 -22.68
CA GLY A 195 1.15 21.44 -22.03
C GLY A 195 1.20 20.96 -20.57
N GLU A 196 0.34 19.99 -20.22
CA GLU A 196 0.17 19.47 -18.87
C GLU A 196 1.48 18.86 -18.34
N ALA A 197 2.12 18.01 -19.13
CA ALA A 197 3.36 17.36 -18.74
C ALA A 197 4.49 18.36 -18.47
N GLU A 198 4.63 19.39 -19.32
CA GLU A 198 5.60 20.47 -19.15
C GLU A 198 5.32 21.32 -17.90
N HIS A 199 4.04 21.51 -17.56
CA HIS A 199 3.64 22.20 -16.34
C HIS A 199 4.09 21.42 -15.11
N PHE A 200 3.70 20.15 -15.00
CA PHE A 200 4.02 19.31 -13.84
C PHE A 200 5.49 18.87 -13.76
N ALA A 201 6.22 18.85 -14.88
CA ALA A 201 7.66 18.65 -14.90
C ALA A 201 8.43 19.73 -14.11
N GLN A 202 7.87 20.95 -13.99
CA GLN A 202 8.52 22.04 -13.25
C GLN A 202 8.61 21.78 -11.75
N ALA A 203 7.75 20.91 -11.20
CA ALA A 203 7.77 20.53 -9.80
C ALA A 203 8.94 19.58 -9.45
N ASN A 204 9.60 18.97 -10.44
CA ASN A 204 10.69 18.03 -10.20
C ASN A 204 12.02 18.75 -9.89
N TYR A 205 12.24 19.07 -8.62
CA TYR A 205 13.47 19.70 -8.15
C TYR A 205 14.73 18.82 -8.30
N LEU A 206 14.59 17.51 -8.56
CA LEU A 206 15.71 16.60 -8.82
C LEU A 206 16.20 16.66 -10.27
N TRP A 207 15.37 17.19 -11.18
CA TRP A 207 15.68 17.24 -12.60
C TRP A 207 15.41 18.63 -13.17
N LYS A 208 16.43 19.50 -13.10
CA LYS A 208 16.31 20.91 -13.46
C LYS A 208 15.88 21.15 -14.91
N GLU A 209 16.26 20.26 -15.82
CA GLU A 209 15.95 20.32 -17.24
C GLU A 209 14.59 19.68 -17.57
N ALA A 210 13.85 19.14 -16.60
CA ALA A 210 12.63 18.35 -16.81
C ALA A 210 11.63 19.04 -17.75
N ALA A 211 11.25 20.28 -17.46
CA ALA A 211 10.29 21.03 -18.29
C ALA A 211 10.81 21.29 -19.72
N GLN A 212 12.10 21.60 -19.85
CA GLN A 212 12.73 21.83 -21.16
C GLN A 212 12.75 20.55 -22.00
N VAL A 213 13.18 19.43 -21.41
CA VAL A 213 13.23 18.14 -22.11
C VAL A 213 11.83 17.66 -22.45
N THR A 214 10.91 17.73 -21.48
CA THR A 214 9.49 17.38 -21.65
C THR A 214 8.88 18.13 -22.83
N SER A 215 9.16 19.43 -23.00
CA SER A 215 8.62 20.21 -24.13
C SER A 215 9.02 19.75 -25.53
N THR A 216 9.96 18.81 -25.64
CA THR A 216 10.38 18.23 -26.92
C THR A 216 9.62 16.96 -27.31
N HIS A 217 8.73 16.46 -26.45
CA HIS A 217 7.92 15.29 -26.76
C HIS A 217 6.89 15.60 -27.85
N VAL A 218 6.68 14.65 -28.75
CA VAL A 218 5.75 14.77 -29.88
C VAL A 218 4.79 13.59 -29.98
N SER A 219 5.05 12.53 -29.22
CA SER A 219 4.19 11.36 -29.07
C SER A 219 4.34 10.78 -27.66
N GLN A 220 3.48 9.82 -27.32
CA GLN A 220 3.45 9.20 -25.99
C GLN A 220 3.08 7.72 -26.04
N ILE A 221 3.49 6.99 -25.00
CA ILE A 221 3.01 5.64 -24.72
C ILE A 221 2.21 5.70 -23.41
N ILE A 222 0.91 5.43 -23.50
CA ILE A 222 0.04 5.28 -22.34
C ILE A 222 0.30 3.91 -21.73
N LEU A 223 0.59 3.87 -20.43
CA LEU A 223 0.80 2.66 -19.66
C LEU A 223 -0.28 2.53 -18.60
N ALA A 224 -0.80 1.32 -18.42
CA ALA A 224 -1.65 0.98 -17.28
C ALA A 224 -1.41 -0.45 -16.80
N VAL A 225 -1.46 -0.65 -15.49
CA VAL A 225 -1.49 -1.97 -14.86
C VAL A 225 -2.68 -2.02 -13.92
N PHE A 226 -3.51 -3.04 -14.10
CA PHE A 226 -4.72 -3.28 -13.32
C PHE A 226 -4.56 -4.52 -12.45
N THR A 227 -4.95 -4.40 -11.19
CA THR A 227 -5.04 -5.52 -10.27
C THR A 227 -6.28 -6.35 -10.59
N ARG A 228 -6.12 -7.59 -11.07
CA ARG A 228 -7.25 -8.56 -11.14
C ARG A 228 -7.25 -9.52 -9.97
N SER A 229 -6.06 -9.90 -9.51
CA SER A 229 -5.83 -10.69 -8.31
C SER A 229 -4.48 -10.30 -7.72
N GLY A 230 -4.30 -10.43 -6.40
CA GLY A 230 -3.05 -10.07 -5.73
C GLY A 230 -3.04 -8.67 -5.11
N SER A 231 -1.85 -8.20 -4.72
CA SER A 231 -1.67 -6.94 -3.99
C SER A 231 -1.49 -5.75 -4.92
N SER A 232 -1.96 -4.56 -4.52
CA SER A 232 -1.64 -3.30 -5.20
C SER A 232 -0.13 -3.03 -5.24
N LEU A 233 0.65 -3.55 -4.29
CA LEU A 233 2.11 -3.48 -4.30
C LEU A 233 2.71 -4.28 -5.47
N ASP A 234 2.12 -5.41 -5.83
CA ASP A 234 2.59 -6.23 -6.94
C ASP A 234 2.26 -5.56 -8.28
N SER A 235 1.06 -4.97 -8.41
CA SER A 235 0.70 -4.11 -9.54
C SER A 235 1.66 -2.92 -9.68
N ALA A 236 2.04 -2.29 -8.57
CA ALA A 236 2.99 -1.18 -8.57
C ALA A 236 4.36 -1.62 -9.09
N LYS A 237 4.89 -2.75 -8.57
CA LYS A 237 6.14 -3.33 -9.04
C LYS A 237 6.10 -3.67 -10.53
N LEU A 238 4.98 -4.22 -10.99
CA LEU A 238 4.79 -4.57 -12.40
C LEU A 238 4.70 -3.34 -13.31
N PHE A 239 4.00 -2.29 -12.86
CA PHE A 239 3.98 -0.99 -13.54
C PHE A 239 5.38 -0.40 -13.66
N THR A 240 6.18 -0.42 -12.60
CA THR A 240 7.57 0.07 -12.64
C THR A 240 8.42 -0.71 -13.64
N LYS A 241 8.29 -2.04 -13.71
CA LYS A 241 8.97 -2.88 -14.71
C LYS A 241 8.57 -2.49 -16.13
N LEU A 242 7.26 -2.34 -16.38
CA LEU A 242 6.72 -1.95 -17.68
C LEU A 242 7.22 -0.56 -18.11
N ALA A 243 7.14 0.43 -17.21
CA ALA A 243 7.63 1.77 -17.43
C ALA A 243 9.13 1.79 -17.74
N ALA A 244 9.95 1.10 -16.95
CA ALA A 244 11.39 1.02 -17.17
C ALA A 244 11.74 0.34 -18.51
N SER A 245 11.00 -0.69 -18.93
CA SER A 245 11.19 -1.32 -20.24
C SER A 245 10.87 -0.36 -21.40
N CYS A 246 9.83 0.47 -21.26
CA CYS A 246 9.50 1.50 -22.25
C CYS A 246 10.54 2.64 -22.28
N LEU A 247 11.05 3.04 -21.12
CA LEU A 247 12.07 4.09 -21.00
C LEU A 247 13.43 3.69 -21.59
N LYS A 248 13.65 2.40 -21.89
CA LYS A 248 14.85 1.92 -22.62
C LYS A 248 14.77 2.15 -24.13
N LEU A 249 13.65 2.66 -24.66
CA LEU A 249 13.58 3.15 -26.04
C LEU A 249 14.51 4.37 -26.23
N PRO A 250 15.25 4.46 -27.34
CA PRO A 250 16.23 5.54 -27.55
C PRO A 250 15.63 6.95 -27.68
N ASN A 251 14.32 7.04 -27.97
CA ASN A 251 13.56 8.27 -28.10
C ASN A 251 12.70 8.58 -26.86
N ALA A 252 12.73 7.73 -25.83
CA ALA A 252 12.04 8.00 -24.57
C ALA A 252 12.80 9.04 -23.76
N ILE A 253 12.12 10.13 -23.42
CA ILE A 253 12.73 11.31 -22.79
C ILE A 253 12.20 11.61 -21.39
N GLY A 254 11.19 10.89 -20.93
CA GLY A 254 10.66 10.97 -19.57
C GLY A 254 9.44 10.10 -19.37
N ILE A 255 9.00 9.95 -18.12
CA ILE A 255 7.68 9.37 -17.79
C ILE A 255 6.89 10.35 -16.94
N TYR A 256 5.70 10.73 -17.41
CA TYR A 256 4.73 11.51 -16.65
C TYR A 256 3.83 10.57 -15.84
N THR A 257 3.99 10.58 -14.52
CA THR A 257 3.20 9.79 -13.56
C THR A 257 3.37 10.40 -12.16
N ALA A 258 2.51 10.02 -11.21
CA ALA A 258 2.59 10.51 -9.82
C ALA A 258 2.72 12.05 -9.73
N GLY A 259 2.01 12.78 -10.60
CA GLY A 259 1.97 14.25 -10.58
C GLY A 259 3.24 14.96 -11.05
N THR A 260 4.20 14.25 -11.66
CA THR A 260 5.44 14.86 -12.19
C THR A 260 6.06 14.05 -13.33
N VAL A 261 7.13 14.57 -13.93
CA VAL A 261 7.90 13.85 -14.97
C VAL A 261 9.23 13.38 -14.40
N PHE A 262 9.47 12.07 -14.44
CA PHE A 262 10.72 11.46 -14.00
C PHE A 262 11.71 11.32 -15.16
N GLN A 263 13.00 11.50 -14.84
CA GLN A 263 14.11 11.33 -15.78
C GLN A 263 14.30 9.83 -16.12
N PRO A 264 14.44 9.45 -17.40
CA PRO A 264 14.57 8.05 -17.80
C PRO A 264 15.69 7.28 -17.10
N GLU A 265 16.91 7.83 -17.07
CA GLU A 265 18.06 7.13 -16.50
C GLU A 265 17.88 6.86 -15.01
N MET A 266 17.46 7.87 -14.25
CA MET A 266 17.19 7.73 -12.82
C MET A 266 16.05 6.75 -12.54
N TYR A 267 14.98 6.76 -13.35
CA TYR A 267 13.87 5.84 -13.19
C TYR A 267 14.32 4.39 -13.42
N ILE A 268 15.08 4.15 -14.49
CA ILE A 268 15.63 2.82 -14.82
C ILE A 268 16.58 2.35 -13.72
N GLU A 269 17.53 3.19 -13.29
CA GLU A 269 18.49 2.84 -12.24
C GLU A 269 17.78 2.42 -10.94
N MET A 270 16.77 3.18 -10.50
CA MET A 270 15.98 2.85 -9.30
C MET A 270 15.15 1.56 -9.47
N THR A 271 14.67 1.29 -10.68
CA THR A 271 13.95 0.05 -10.99
C THR A 271 14.87 -1.18 -10.93
N GLU A 272 16.12 -1.06 -11.37
CA GLU A 272 17.08 -2.17 -11.34
C GLU A 272 17.44 -2.62 -9.92
N ILE A 273 17.42 -1.71 -8.93
CA ILE A 273 17.64 -2.04 -7.50
C ILE A 273 16.62 -3.09 -7.01
N MET A 274 15.40 -3.10 -7.56
CA MET A 274 14.38 -4.10 -7.21
C MET A 274 14.81 -5.54 -7.51
N LYS A 275 15.69 -5.75 -8.49
CA LYS A 275 16.18 -7.09 -8.86
C LYS A 275 17.02 -7.72 -7.75
N GLU A 276 17.67 -6.89 -6.93
CA GLU A 276 18.61 -7.34 -5.90
C GLU A 276 17.92 -7.57 -4.55
N GLU A 277 16.97 -6.70 -4.17
CA GLU A 277 16.50 -6.62 -2.77
C GLU A 277 14.99 -6.89 -2.55
N ASN A 278 14.20 -7.22 -3.58
CA ASN A 278 12.73 -7.37 -3.50
C ASN A 278 12.01 -6.19 -2.79
N ILE A 279 12.58 -5.00 -2.91
CA ILE A 279 12.06 -3.77 -2.32
C ILE A 279 10.98 -3.13 -3.21
N LEU A 280 10.11 -2.33 -2.60
CA LEU A 280 9.18 -1.48 -3.34
C LEU A 280 9.97 -0.30 -3.95
N PRO A 281 9.84 0.00 -5.25
CA PRO A 281 10.55 1.12 -5.89
C PRO A 281 9.85 2.45 -5.57
N LEU A 282 9.86 2.83 -4.29
CA LEU A 282 9.06 3.93 -3.77
C LEU A 282 9.29 5.24 -4.53
N LEU A 283 10.55 5.54 -4.87
CA LEU A 283 10.94 6.75 -5.58
C LEU A 283 10.53 6.76 -7.06
N ASN A 284 10.11 5.63 -7.62
CA ASN A 284 9.51 5.53 -8.96
C ASN A 284 7.99 5.70 -8.95
N LEU A 285 7.35 5.53 -7.78
CA LEU A 285 5.91 5.38 -7.63
C LEU A 285 5.27 6.58 -6.92
N VAL A 286 6.03 7.26 -6.06
CA VAL A 286 5.56 8.41 -5.28
C VAL A 286 6.49 9.60 -5.50
N HIS A 287 5.92 10.73 -5.90
CA HIS A 287 6.62 12.00 -5.89
C HIS A 287 6.58 12.62 -4.49
N PHE A 288 7.73 13.10 -4.02
CA PHE A 288 7.88 13.80 -2.75
C PHE A 288 8.14 15.27 -3.04
N GLY A 289 7.07 16.06 -3.12
CA GLY A 289 7.14 17.48 -3.44
C GLY A 289 7.64 18.32 -2.27
N LEU A 290 8.33 19.42 -2.59
CA LEU A 290 8.84 20.39 -1.62
C LEU A 290 8.35 21.79 -1.99
N VAL A 291 7.86 22.53 -1.01
CA VAL A 291 7.29 23.86 -1.18
C VAL A 291 7.98 24.83 -0.24
N GLY A 292 8.49 25.95 -0.76
CA GLY A 292 8.93 27.06 0.08
C GLY A 292 7.72 27.94 0.43
N THR A 293 7.53 28.25 1.71
CA THR A 293 6.46 29.16 2.17
C THR A 293 7.05 30.44 2.74
N GLU A 294 6.23 31.48 2.95
CA GLU A 294 6.71 32.73 3.58
C GLU A 294 7.22 32.50 5.01
N THR A 295 6.68 31.49 5.68
CA THR A 295 6.91 31.20 7.10
C THR A 295 7.76 29.96 7.34
N GLY A 296 8.11 29.17 6.32
CA GLY A 296 8.87 27.93 6.48
C GLY A 296 8.97 27.10 5.20
N SER A 297 8.92 25.78 5.35
CA SER A 297 8.89 24.82 4.26
C SER A 297 7.71 23.87 4.41
N GLY A 298 7.12 23.48 3.29
CA GLY A 298 6.12 22.43 3.19
C GLY A 298 6.63 21.27 2.36
N ALA A 299 5.97 20.13 2.48
CA ALA A 299 6.22 18.96 1.67
C ALA A 299 4.94 18.16 1.48
N TYR A 300 4.85 17.39 0.40
CA TYR A 300 3.70 16.54 0.13
C TYR A 300 4.08 15.26 -0.61
N THR A 301 3.25 14.24 -0.50
CA THR A 301 3.30 13.07 -1.38
C THR A 301 2.33 13.24 -2.54
N TYR A 302 2.65 12.62 -3.67
CA TYR A 302 1.71 12.41 -4.76
C TYR A 302 1.93 11.01 -5.33
N GLY A 303 0.90 10.19 -5.35
CA GLY A 303 0.94 8.80 -5.83
C GLY A 303 0.42 7.77 -4.81
N LEU A 304 0.22 8.14 -3.55
CA LEU A 304 -0.33 7.26 -2.51
C LEU A 304 -1.77 6.81 -2.81
N ARG A 305 -2.54 7.62 -3.53
CA ARG A 305 -3.92 7.26 -3.92
C ARG A 305 -4.01 6.01 -4.78
N ALA A 306 -3.01 5.73 -5.61
CA ALA A 306 -2.95 4.48 -6.38
C ALA A 306 -2.86 3.23 -5.48
N PHE A 307 -2.39 3.40 -4.23
CA PHE A 307 -2.36 2.36 -3.20
C PHE A 307 -3.59 2.37 -2.29
N GLY A 308 -4.59 3.23 -2.55
CA GLY A 308 -5.75 3.42 -1.68
C GLY A 308 -5.41 4.14 -0.38
N LYS A 309 -4.38 4.99 -0.38
CA LYS A 309 -3.95 5.80 0.77
C LYS A 309 -4.19 7.29 0.50
N ASP A 310 -4.52 8.04 1.54
CA ASP A 310 -4.54 9.50 1.45
C ASP A 310 -3.12 10.03 1.20
N GLU A 311 -3.01 11.09 0.40
CA GLU A 311 -1.74 11.81 0.29
C GLU A 311 -1.39 12.48 1.63
N ILE A 312 -0.09 12.59 1.91
CA ILE A 312 0.44 13.13 3.16
C ILE A 312 1.05 14.50 2.89
N GLU A 313 0.72 15.48 3.73
CA GLU A 313 1.23 16.84 3.68
C GLU A 313 1.87 17.27 5.00
N ILE A 314 2.92 18.08 4.90
CA ILE A 314 3.48 18.86 5.99
C ILE A 314 3.35 20.32 5.61
N ILE A 315 2.67 21.09 6.44
CA ILE A 315 2.38 22.50 6.19
C ILE A 315 3.22 23.38 7.12
N ASP A 316 3.89 24.39 6.55
CA ASP A 316 4.60 25.46 7.28
C ASP A 316 5.56 24.98 8.39
N SER A 317 6.31 23.90 8.12
CA SER A 317 7.32 23.40 9.04
C SER A 317 8.55 24.32 9.10
N GLN A 318 9.22 24.31 10.24
CA GLN A 318 10.49 25.01 10.45
C GLN A 318 11.71 24.12 10.13
N ALA A 319 11.50 22.85 9.80
CA ALA A 319 12.55 21.93 9.38
C ALA A 319 13.10 22.29 8.00
N ILE A 320 14.31 21.84 7.70
CA ILE A 320 14.89 22.05 6.37
C ILE A 320 14.27 21.09 5.34
N PRO A 321 14.20 21.46 4.04
CA PRO A 321 13.49 20.64 3.04
C PRO A 321 13.97 19.19 2.93
N SER A 322 15.26 18.91 3.15
CA SER A 322 15.77 17.54 3.14
C SER A 322 15.23 16.70 4.30
N GLU A 323 15.05 17.29 5.49
CA GLU A 323 14.47 16.58 6.64
C GLU A 323 12.99 16.26 6.39
N LEU A 324 12.25 17.19 5.77
CA LEU A 324 10.85 16.94 5.38
C LEU A 324 10.73 15.80 4.37
N ARG A 325 11.59 15.81 3.34
CA ARG A 325 11.63 14.78 2.33
C ARG A 325 11.93 13.41 2.94
N ASP A 326 12.99 13.33 3.75
CA ASP A 326 13.41 12.06 4.36
C ASP A 326 12.33 11.55 5.34
N PHE A 327 11.67 12.45 6.08
CA PHE A 327 10.52 12.11 6.90
C PHE A 327 9.37 11.52 6.06
N LEU A 328 8.95 12.19 4.98
CA LEU A 328 7.87 11.70 4.14
C LEU A 328 8.20 10.36 3.49
N ILE A 329 9.43 10.17 3.02
CA ILE A 329 9.87 8.87 2.46
C ILE A 329 9.70 7.77 3.50
N ASN A 330 10.22 7.97 4.72
CA ASN A 330 10.14 6.96 5.78
C ASN A 330 8.70 6.67 6.22
N ILE A 331 7.85 7.69 6.35
CA ILE A 331 6.43 7.49 6.71
C ILE A 331 5.68 6.79 5.58
N THR A 332 5.95 7.14 4.33
CA THR A 332 5.31 6.52 3.16
C THR A 332 5.71 5.05 3.04
N ASP A 333 6.99 4.74 3.25
CA ASP A 333 7.50 3.37 3.30
C ASP A 333 6.78 2.56 4.38
N TYR A 334 6.70 3.08 5.62
CA TYR A 334 5.95 2.47 6.71
C TYR A 334 4.46 2.26 6.39
N VAL A 335 3.80 3.26 5.79
CA VAL A 335 2.38 3.20 5.43
C VAL A 335 2.12 2.11 4.39
N LEU A 336 3.01 1.95 3.40
CA LEU A 336 2.84 0.98 2.34
C LEU A 336 3.29 -0.44 2.76
N GLU A 337 4.42 -0.57 3.45
CA GLU A 337 4.95 -1.88 3.89
C GLU A 337 3.99 -2.56 4.89
N TYR A 338 3.48 -1.80 5.87
CA TYR A 338 2.59 -2.34 6.91
C TYR A 338 1.10 -2.09 6.62
N ASN A 339 0.77 -1.59 5.43
CA ASN A 339 -0.60 -1.26 5.01
C ASN A 339 -1.36 -0.38 6.04
N VAL A 340 -0.68 0.56 6.67
CA VAL A 340 -1.25 1.41 7.72
C VAL A 340 -2.20 2.44 7.13
N THR A 341 -3.28 2.77 7.84
CA THR A 341 -4.17 3.88 7.49
C THR A 341 -4.05 4.92 8.59
N LEU A 342 -3.56 6.11 8.22
CA LEU A 342 -3.39 7.22 9.15
C LEU A 342 -4.75 7.89 9.36
N ARG A 343 -5.28 7.88 10.60
CA ARG A 343 -6.60 8.44 10.88
C ARG A 343 -6.51 9.80 11.54
N ASP A 344 -7.53 10.62 11.28
CA ASP A 344 -7.71 11.91 11.94
C ASP A 344 -7.71 11.76 13.48
N GLY A 345 -6.93 12.61 14.15
CA GLY A 345 -6.79 12.60 15.62
C GLY A 345 -5.78 11.61 16.17
N GLU A 346 -5.20 10.72 15.35
CA GLU A 346 -4.07 9.87 15.75
C GLU A 346 -2.75 10.66 15.82
N THR A 347 -1.69 10.00 16.26
CA THR A 347 -0.33 10.56 16.24
C THR A 347 0.65 9.57 15.61
N ILE A 348 1.66 10.09 14.93
CA ILE A 348 2.74 9.30 14.35
C ILE A 348 4.12 9.82 14.77
N GLY A 349 5.12 8.95 14.81
CA GLY A 349 6.49 9.31 15.11
C GLY A 349 7.43 8.11 15.02
N PHE A 350 8.74 8.37 14.97
CA PHE A 350 9.76 7.32 14.89
C PHE A 350 10.16 6.73 16.26
N SER A 351 9.58 7.23 17.35
CA SER A 351 9.78 6.73 18.70
C SER A 351 8.53 6.90 19.56
N GLU A 352 8.46 6.21 20.71
CA GLU A 352 7.33 6.32 21.65
C GLU A 352 7.13 7.74 22.18
N GLU A 353 8.20 8.54 22.22
CA GLU A 353 8.18 9.92 22.69
C GLU A 353 7.74 10.92 21.61
N GLN A 354 7.95 10.61 20.33
CA GLN A 354 7.57 11.49 19.24
C GLN A 354 6.11 11.28 18.88
N LYS A 355 5.27 12.28 19.16
CA LYS A 355 3.83 12.25 18.88
C LYS A 355 3.45 13.42 17.98
N LEU A 356 3.59 13.23 16.67
CA LEU A 356 3.20 14.21 15.67
C LEU A 356 1.71 14.03 15.37
N PRO A 357 0.86 15.04 15.64
CA PRO A 357 -0.58 14.93 15.42
C PRO A 357 -0.90 14.79 13.93
N ILE A 358 -1.88 13.93 13.65
CA ILE A 358 -2.46 13.70 12.33
C ILE A 358 -3.80 14.45 12.26
N THR A 359 -4.03 15.14 11.15
CA THR A 359 -5.35 15.72 10.83
C THR A 359 -5.72 15.41 9.40
N ARG A 360 -6.94 14.91 9.15
CA ARG A 360 -7.46 14.70 7.79
C ARG A 360 -8.35 15.87 7.40
N SER A 361 -8.05 16.52 6.28
CA SER A 361 -8.80 17.69 5.77
C SER A 361 -8.46 17.96 4.31
N GLU A 362 -9.20 18.85 3.65
CA GLU A 362 -8.95 19.30 2.27
C GLU A 362 -7.48 19.67 2.06
N GLY A 363 -6.89 19.13 0.99
CA GLY A 363 -5.48 19.27 0.66
C GLY A 363 -5.07 20.71 0.38
N VAL A 364 -3.82 21.05 0.70
CA VAL A 364 -3.26 22.40 0.46
C VAL A 364 -2.44 22.43 -0.84
N TYR A 365 -1.66 21.38 -1.08
CA TYR A 365 -0.78 21.20 -2.24
C TYR A 365 -1.27 20.13 -3.22
N VAL A 366 -2.26 19.33 -2.81
CA VAL A 366 -2.83 18.23 -3.58
C VAL A 366 -4.35 18.37 -3.62
N ASP A 367 -4.97 17.94 -4.71
CA ASP A 367 -6.44 17.96 -4.85
C ASP A 367 -7.10 16.95 -3.91
N GLY A 368 -8.32 17.22 -3.45
CA GLY A 368 -9.08 16.33 -2.56
C GLY A 368 -8.57 16.32 -1.12
N ASP A 369 -9.07 15.41 -0.29
CA ASP A 369 -8.63 15.29 1.11
C ASP A 369 -7.21 14.72 1.23
N SER A 370 -6.51 15.13 2.28
CA SER A 370 -5.15 14.71 2.62
C SER A 370 -4.97 14.51 4.13
N VAL A 371 -3.94 13.75 4.50
CA VAL A 371 -3.44 13.62 5.86
C VAL A 371 -2.35 14.66 6.10
N LYS A 372 -2.56 15.52 7.10
CA LYS A 372 -1.59 16.53 7.51
C LYS A 372 -0.86 16.05 8.75
N ILE A 373 0.47 16.02 8.68
CA ILE A 373 1.33 15.69 9.81
C ILE A 373 2.08 16.95 10.25
N LYS A 374 1.95 17.31 11.53
CA LYS A 374 2.70 18.44 12.08
C LYS A 374 4.11 18.02 12.45
N PHE A 375 5.09 18.35 11.60
CA PHE A 375 6.50 18.02 11.76
C PHE A 375 7.35 19.24 12.18
#